data_AF-A0A933D1V6-F1
#
_entry.id   AF-A0A933D1V6-F1
#
_cell.length_a   1.000
_cell.length_b   1.000
_cell.length_c   1.000
_cell.angle_alpha   90.00
_cell.angle_beta   90.00
_cell.angle_gamma   90.00
#
_symmetry.space_group_name_H-M   'P 1'
#
loop_
_entity.id
_entity.type
_entity.pdbx_description
1 polymer ?
#
loop_
_entity_poly.entity_id
_entity_poly.type
_entity_poly.pdbx_seq_one_letter_code
_entity_poly.pdbx_strand_id
1 'polypeptide(L)'
;MDIKELRKMTLPKLREHAKQVSDLQGIVGMKKEELIELIAKAEGVAYAAPAKDVSTIKDAKQEIQELRKKRDELLASSKDHAELEKLRKRIKTLKRLTRKIAEKGTAKATQTPPPAT
;
A
#
# COMPACT_ATOMS: atom_id res chain seq x y z
N MET A 1 21.56 -7.79 -3.72
CA MET A 1 20.63 -7.53 -4.84
C MET A 1 19.80 -6.30 -4.54
N ASP A 2 19.36 -5.56 -5.57
CA ASP A 2 18.45 -4.43 -5.37
C ASP A 2 17.01 -4.92 -5.11
N ILE A 3 16.31 -4.29 -4.16
CA ILE A 3 14.90 -4.60 -3.81
C ILE A 3 13.97 -4.52 -5.04
N LYS A 4 14.31 -3.63 -5.99
CA LYS A 4 13.60 -3.47 -7.27
C LYS A 4 13.69 -4.69 -8.18
N GLU A 5 14.79 -5.44 -8.13
CA GLU A 5 14.99 -6.65 -8.93
C GLU A 5 14.23 -7.83 -8.33
N LEU A 6 14.27 -7.97 -7.00
CA LEU A 6 13.49 -8.97 -6.26
C LEU A 6 11.98 -8.81 -6.52
N ARG A 7 11.47 -7.57 -6.61
CA ARG A 7 10.04 -7.33 -6.89
C ARG A 7 9.61 -7.75 -8.29
N LYS A 8 10.53 -7.70 -9.27
CA LYS A 8 10.28 -8.11 -10.67
C LYS A 8 10.32 -9.62 -10.86
N MET A 9 11.03 -10.35 -10.01
CA MET A 9 11.11 -11.80 -10.09
C MET A 9 9.75 -12.48 -9.83
N THR A 10 9.59 -13.66 -10.43
CA THR A 10 8.45 -14.54 -10.20
C THR A 10 8.63 -15.29 -8.90
N LEU A 11 7.51 -15.70 -8.27
CA LEU A 11 7.50 -16.44 -7.01
C LEU A 11 8.44 -17.67 -6.99
N PRO A 12 8.54 -18.49 -8.04
CA PRO A 12 9.46 -19.64 -8.04
C PRO A 12 10.93 -19.23 -7.88
N LYS A 13 11.38 -18.20 -8.62
CA LYS A 13 12.75 -17.70 -8.54
C LYS A 13 13.06 -17.08 -7.18
N LEU A 14 12.09 -16.37 -6.59
CA LEU A 14 12.22 -15.84 -5.23
C LEU A 14 12.32 -16.97 -4.19
N ARG A 15 11.61 -18.08 -4.37
CA ARG A 15 11.69 -19.23 -3.46
C ARG A 15 13.03 -19.96 -3.59
N GLU A 16 13.57 -20.09 -4.80
CA GLU A 16 14.90 -20.68 -5.02
C GLU A 16 16.00 -19.84 -4.38
N HIS A 17 15.97 -18.51 -4.60
CA HIS A 17 16.91 -17.61 -3.94
C HIS A 17 16.75 -17.60 -2.41
N ALA A 18 15.51 -17.59 -1.90
CA ALA A 18 15.28 -17.69 -0.47
C ALA A 18 15.82 -18.99 0.13
N LYS A 19 15.73 -20.12 -0.58
CA LYS A 19 16.30 -21.40 -0.12
C LYS A 19 17.83 -21.42 -0.12
N GLN A 20 18.46 -20.71 -1.07
CA GLN A 20 19.91 -20.60 -1.14
C GLN A 20 20.48 -19.68 -0.05
N VAL A 21 19.74 -18.65 0.30
CA VAL A 21 20.19 -17.59 1.21
C VAL A 21 19.75 -17.88 2.66
N SER A 22 18.65 -18.59 2.85
CA SER A 22 18.15 -18.98 4.17
C SER A 22 17.82 -20.47 4.23
N ASP A 23 18.48 -21.20 5.12
CA ASP A 23 18.22 -22.62 5.44
C ASP A 23 16.85 -22.86 6.15
N LEU A 24 15.91 -21.92 6.03
CA LEU A 24 14.65 -21.96 6.76
C LEU A 24 13.60 -22.84 6.04
N GLN A 25 13.10 -23.84 6.76
CA GLN A 25 11.94 -24.63 6.36
C GLN A 25 10.66 -23.77 6.47
N GLY A 26 9.94 -23.57 5.36
CA GLY A 26 8.66 -22.83 5.34
C GLY A 26 8.47 -21.86 4.15
N ILE A 27 9.48 -21.69 3.31
CA ILE A 27 9.52 -20.75 2.16
C ILE A 27 8.36 -20.94 1.16
N VAL A 28 7.79 -22.14 1.07
CA VAL A 28 6.71 -22.45 0.11
C VAL A 28 5.39 -21.76 0.48
N GLY A 29 5.12 -21.55 1.77
CA GLY A 29 3.89 -20.92 2.25
C GLY A 29 3.91 -19.40 2.34
N MET A 30 5.09 -18.78 2.17
CA MET A 30 5.27 -17.34 2.38
C MET A 30 4.75 -16.51 1.21
N LYS A 31 4.20 -15.33 1.54
CA LYS A 31 3.75 -14.36 0.55
C LYS A 31 4.95 -13.72 -0.15
N LYS A 32 4.73 -13.18 -1.35
CA LYS A 32 5.80 -12.57 -2.17
C LYS A 32 6.59 -11.51 -1.40
N GLU A 33 5.93 -10.68 -0.59
CA GLU A 33 6.59 -9.60 0.15
C GLU A 33 7.43 -10.13 1.32
N GLU A 34 6.95 -11.15 2.03
CA GLU A 34 7.69 -11.81 3.12
C GLU A 34 8.98 -12.48 2.60
N LEU A 35 8.92 -13.07 1.40
CA LEU A 35 10.10 -13.64 0.72
C LEU A 35 11.14 -12.57 0.38
N ILE A 36 10.70 -11.40 -0.10
CA ILE A 36 11.60 -10.29 -0.43
C ILE A 36 12.23 -9.73 0.84
N GLU A 37 11.48 -9.62 1.94
CA GLU A 37 12.01 -9.18 3.24
C GLU A 37 13.05 -10.14 3.80
N LEU A 38 12.82 -11.46 3.70
CA LEU A 38 13.78 -12.47 4.13
C LEU A 38 15.08 -12.42 3.33
N ILE A 39 14.98 -12.33 2.00
CA ILE A 39 16.15 -12.20 1.12
C ILE A 39 16.87 -10.88 1.40
N ALA A 40 16.16 -9.76 1.54
CA ALA A 40 16.76 -8.47 1.81
C ALA A 40 17.47 -8.43 3.18
N LYS A 41 16.88 -9.04 4.22
CA LYS A 41 17.50 -9.17 5.55
C LYS A 41 18.76 -10.03 5.50
N ALA A 42 18.71 -11.15 4.78
CA ALA A 42 19.85 -12.06 4.69
C ALA A 42 20.98 -11.55 3.79
N GLU A 43 20.66 -10.74 2.78
CA GLU A 43 21.65 -10.03 1.96
C GLU A 43 22.15 -8.71 2.59
N GLY A 44 21.63 -8.32 3.77
CA GLY A 44 22.06 -7.11 4.48
C GLY A 44 21.65 -5.80 3.81
N VAL A 45 20.68 -5.83 2.88
CA VAL A 45 20.18 -4.63 2.21
C VAL A 45 19.05 -4.04 3.05
N ALA A 46 19.18 -2.77 3.42
CA ALA A 46 18.16 -2.04 4.16
C ALA A 46 16.84 -2.04 3.40
N TYR A 47 15.91 -2.91 3.82
CA TYR A 47 14.55 -2.94 3.32
C TYR A 47 13.83 -1.67 3.77
N ALA A 48 13.97 -0.60 3.00
CA ALA A 48 13.04 0.50 3.03
C ALA A 48 11.72 -0.04 2.50
N ALA A 49 10.90 -0.55 3.42
CA ALA A 49 9.55 -1.01 3.14
C ALA A 49 8.91 -0.02 2.16
N PRO A 50 8.33 -0.48 1.03
CA PRO A 50 7.71 0.43 0.09
C PRO A 50 6.77 1.30 0.89
N ALA A 51 7.05 2.61 0.93
CA ALA A 51 6.35 3.59 1.75
C ALA A 51 4.87 3.27 1.60
N LYS A 52 4.28 2.72 2.68
CA LYS A 52 3.01 2.01 2.65
C LYS A 52 2.15 2.70 1.61
N ASP A 53 1.98 2.04 0.46
CA ASP A 53 0.99 2.48 -0.51
C ASP A 53 -0.26 2.73 0.34
N VAL A 54 -1.06 3.73 0.00
CA VAL A 54 -2.29 4.13 0.71
C VAL A 54 -3.34 2.98 0.62
N SER A 55 -2.94 1.80 1.07
CA SER A 55 -3.27 0.46 0.59
C SER A 55 -4.34 -0.15 1.48
N THR A 56 -4.76 0.55 2.52
CA THR A 56 -6.01 0.27 3.16
C THR A 56 -6.90 1.49 3.01
N ILE A 57 -8.05 1.29 2.35
CA ILE A 57 -9.18 2.23 2.38
C ILE A 57 -9.48 2.66 3.85
N LYS A 58 -9.17 1.79 4.81
CA LYS A 58 -9.25 2.05 6.26
C LYS A 58 -8.31 3.17 6.71
N ASP A 59 -7.04 3.15 6.32
CA ASP A 59 -6.05 4.16 6.74
C ASP A 59 -6.40 5.53 6.18
N ALA A 60 -6.79 5.59 4.90
CA ALA A 60 -7.28 6.83 4.28
C ALA A 60 -8.57 7.35 4.96
N LYS A 61 -9.43 6.47 5.48
CA LYS A 61 -10.63 6.86 6.25
C LYS A 61 -10.27 7.38 7.64
N GLN A 62 -9.26 6.81 8.30
CA GLN A 62 -8.75 7.31 9.57
C GLN A 62 -8.14 8.72 9.41
N GLU A 63 -7.29 8.92 8.39
CA GLU A 63 -6.71 10.24 8.09
C GLU A 63 -7.81 11.28 7.78
N ILE A 64 -8.88 10.89 7.05
CA ILE A 64 -10.04 11.77 6.81
C ILE A 64 -10.74 12.15 8.13
N GLN A 65 -10.87 11.24 9.09
CA GLN A 65 -11.50 11.55 10.39
C GLN A 65 -10.66 12.54 11.19
N GLU A 66 -9.35 12.34 11.26
CA GLU A 66 -8.43 13.25 11.94
C GLU A 66 -8.44 14.65 11.32
N LEU A 67 -8.40 14.74 9.98
CA LEU A 67 -8.45 16.01 9.27
C LEU A 67 -9.78 16.75 9.45
N ARG A 68 -10.89 16.02 9.64
CA ARG A 68 -12.18 16.64 9.97
C ARG A 68 -12.16 17.25 11.37
N LYS A 69 -11.65 16.53 12.37
CA LYS A 69 -11.49 17.05 13.73
C LYS A 69 -10.66 18.33 13.74
N LYS A 70 -9.49 18.32 13.10
CA LYS A 70 -8.62 19.50 12.94
C LYS A 70 -9.33 20.65 12.22
N ARG A 71 -10.13 20.36 11.20
CA ARG A 71 -10.94 21.37 10.49
C ARG A 71 -11.98 21.98 11.41
N ASP A 72 -12.67 21.18 12.22
CA ASP A 72 -13.73 21.65 13.10
C ASP A 72 -13.17 22.45 14.29
N GLU A 73 -12.02 22.03 14.84
CA GLU A 73 -11.23 22.77 15.83
C GLU A 73 -10.76 24.14 15.28
N LEU A 74 -10.21 24.17 14.06
CA LEU A 74 -9.83 25.42 13.41
C LEU A 74 -11.03 26.31 13.11
N LEU A 75 -12.19 25.72 12.76
CA LEU A 75 -13.41 26.47 12.48
C LEU A 75 -13.93 27.16 13.75
N ALA A 76 -13.75 26.53 14.90
CA ALA A 76 -14.15 27.06 16.20
C ALA A 76 -13.16 28.10 16.77
N SER A 77 -11.86 27.95 16.46
CA SER A 77 -10.78 28.71 17.14
C SER A 77 -10.16 29.82 16.29
N SER A 78 -10.20 29.70 14.96
CA SER A 78 -9.41 30.55 14.05
C SER A 78 -10.21 31.09 12.87
N LYS A 79 -9.93 32.34 12.46
CA LYS A 79 -10.43 32.94 11.20
C LYS A 79 -9.53 32.65 10.00
N ASP A 80 -8.58 31.73 10.13
CA ASP A 80 -7.61 31.40 9.09
C ASP A 80 -8.24 30.60 7.94
N HIS A 81 -8.90 31.33 7.04
CA HIS A 81 -9.58 30.80 5.87
C HIS A 81 -8.65 29.98 4.96
N ALA A 82 -7.37 30.37 4.87
CA ALA A 82 -6.37 29.69 4.04
C ALA A 82 -6.06 28.28 4.55
N GLU A 83 -5.93 28.08 5.86
CA GLU A 83 -5.67 26.77 6.45
C GLU A 83 -6.91 25.87 6.39
N LEU A 84 -8.09 26.44 6.63
CA LEU A 84 -9.37 25.76 6.43
C LEU A 84 -9.54 25.27 4.99
N GLU A 85 -9.15 26.07 3.99
CA GLU A 85 -9.17 25.64 2.59
C GLU A 85 -8.20 24.49 2.31
N LYS A 86 -6.97 24.54 2.84
CA LYS A 86 -5.97 23.46 2.69
C LYS A 86 -6.52 22.15 3.25
N LEU A 87 -7.10 22.18 4.45
CA LEU A 87 -7.73 21.03 5.11
C LEU A 87 -8.90 20.48 4.27
N ARG A 88 -9.81 21.34 3.79
CA ARG A 88 -10.93 20.93 2.91
C ARG A 88 -10.44 20.28 1.61
N LYS A 89 -9.42 20.87 0.96
CA LYS A 89 -8.82 20.32 -0.27
C LYS A 89 -8.21 18.95 -0.01
N ARG A 90 -7.46 18.77 1.09
CA ARG A 90 -6.86 17.49 1.46
C ARG A 90 -7.92 16.41 1.70
N ILE A 91 -8.99 16.72 2.45
CA ILE A 91 -10.12 15.81 2.67
C ILE A 91 -10.78 15.41 1.35
N LYS A 92 -11.01 16.37 0.43
CA LYS A 92 -11.60 16.11 -0.89
C LYS A 92 -10.73 15.17 -1.72
N THR A 93 -9.41 15.37 -1.72
CA THR A 93 -8.46 14.53 -2.45
C THR A 93 -8.45 13.10 -1.89
N LEU A 94 -8.37 12.93 -0.57
CA LEU A 94 -8.40 11.60 0.07
C LEU A 94 -9.72 10.86 -0.19
N LYS A 95 -10.87 11.54 -0.17
CA LYS A 95 -12.16 10.95 -0.57
C LYS A 95 -12.18 10.49 -2.03
N ARG A 96 -11.59 11.27 -2.94
CA ARG A 96 -11.47 10.90 -4.37
C ARG A 96 -10.56 9.70 -4.56
N LEU A 97 -9.42 9.65 -3.85
CA LEU A 97 -8.50 8.52 -3.91
C LEU A 97 -9.17 7.24 -3.40
N THR A 98 -9.86 7.27 -2.27
CA THR A 98 -10.57 6.09 -1.75
C THR A 98 -11.68 5.62 -2.70
N ARG A 99 -12.43 6.52 -3.32
CA ARG A 99 -13.43 6.18 -4.35
C ARG A 99 -12.78 5.55 -5.59
N LYS A 100 -11.69 6.12 -6.10
CA LYS A 100 -10.95 5.56 -7.24
C LYS A 100 -10.38 4.17 -6.95
N ILE A 101 -9.87 3.95 -5.73
CA ILE A 101 -9.35 2.64 -5.30
C ILE A 101 -10.50 1.62 -5.24
N ALA A 102 -11.65 2.01 -4.69
CA ALA A 102 -12.84 1.14 -4.66
C ALA A 102 -13.34 0.81 -6.09
N GLU A 103 -13.44 1.80 -6.97
CA GLU A 103 -13.88 1.64 -8.37
C GLU A 103 -12.89 0.77 -9.18
N LYS A 104 -11.57 0.90 -8.96
CA LYS A 104 -10.57 0.01 -9.56
C LYS A 104 -10.66 -1.41 -9.01
N GLY A 105 -11.01 -1.58 -7.74
CA GLY A 105 -11.28 -2.88 -7.13
C GLY A 105 -12.48 -3.57 -7.78
N THR A 106 -13.55 -2.83 -8.07
CA THR A 106 -14.74 -3.37 -8.76
C THR A 106 -14.49 -3.64 -10.24
N ALA A 107 -13.73 -2.79 -10.94
CA ALA A 107 -13.40 -2.97 -12.36
C ALA A 107 -12.45 -4.17 -12.61
N LYS A 108 -11.66 -4.57 -11.60
CA LYS A 108 -10.84 -5.79 -11.66
C LYS A 108 -11.68 -7.06 -11.48
N ALA A 109 -12.86 -6.98 -10.86
CA ALA A 109 -13.77 -8.11 -10.66
C ALA A 109 -14.66 -8.41 -11.89
N THR A 110 -14.80 -7.47 -12.84
CA THR A 110 -15.61 -7.66 -14.06
C THR A 110 -14.80 -8.17 -15.26
N GLN A 111 -13.50 -8.43 -15.11
CA GLN A 111 -12.70 -9.15 -16.11
C GLN A 111 -12.79 -10.67 -15.85
N THR A 112 -13.98 -11.23 -16.01
CA THR A 112 -14.14 -12.68 -16.16
C THR A 112 -13.87 -12.99 -17.64
N PRO A 113 -12.96 -13.92 -18.00
CA PRO A 113 -12.80 -14.31 -19.40
C PRO A 113 -14.15 -14.85 -19.92
N PRO A 114 -14.53 -14.54 -21.18
CA PRO A 114 -15.77 -15.06 -21.75
C PRO A 114 -15.76 -16.59 -21.70
N PRO A 115 -16.91 -17.25 -21.47
CA PRO A 115 -16.97 -18.70 -21.48
C PRO A 115 -16.53 -19.20 -22.85
N ALA A 116 -15.46 -20.00 -22.87
CA ALA A 116 -14.99 -20.67 -24.07
C ALA A 116 -16.14 -21.50 -24.65
N THR A 117 -16.45 -21.26 -25.92
CA THR A 117 -17.46 -21.98 -26.70
C THR A 117 -16.92 -23.32 -27.15
#